data_AF-A0A2E6MZP0-F1
#
_entry.id   AF-A0A2E6MZP0-F1
#
_cell.length_a   1.000
_cell.length_b   1.000
_cell.length_c   1.000
_cell.angle_alpha   90.00
_cell.angle_beta   90.00
_cell.angle_gamma   90.00
#
_symmetry.space_group_name_H-M   'P 1'
#
loop_
_entity.id
_entity.type
_entity.pdbx_description
1 polymer ?
#
loop_
_entity_poly.entity_id
_entity_poly.type
_entity_poly.pdbx_seq_one_letter_code
_entity_poly.pdbx_strand_id
1 'polypeptide(L)'
;MLPCPNPPSLFLLLITLICSFFSAVSTAQQPSSDNDWPRWRGPGGAGQWKAPENIQLDWANQKPELVWKQPIGASYSGIAVVGNQIFTMDRQANEQTSEDALAGNERIVSFDRQTGRKLWDFSYAAHYKDLDYNKGPRVTPTVHQGRVYTLGAVGHLTCLEAQTGKMLWQRDLVAEEKAKVPMWGFAGSPLVINDTQLIVHAALQPNGCYAAFDCRDGKEIWRSGADPAGYTAPVLIKNGEHQQLVGWTPKHVVGMSPLNGEIQWKIPYEVTYGVSIATPLYKQGHILVCGYWEGSKLIKLSDDLQQAELVWEENEYLRGLMSQPLHRKDHVYLLDKQHGIVCFNLITGKVRWTDKNQLTPRGRNPQATLVWVNNSEHAMCLNAEGELVVTSLRPTGYNEISRHKLVDFTWAHPAYSGDLVFARDDEKLVCFRIPTKVSSSK
;
A
#
# COMPACT_ATOMS: atom_id res chain seq x y z
N MET A 1 -21.51 74.31 -60.36
CA MET A 1 -22.31 73.19 -60.88
C MET A 1 -22.72 72.33 -59.69
N LEU A 2 -24.03 72.23 -59.44
CA LEU A 2 -24.70 71.24 -58.56
C LEU A 2 -24.74 69.84 -59.24
N PRO A 3 -25.14 68.73 -58.58
CA PRO A 3 -25.70 68.57 -57.22
C PRO A 3 -25.13 67.39 -56.35
N CYS A 4 -25.50 67.46 -55.06
CA CYS A 4 -25.64 66.46 -53.97
C CYS A 4 -26.31 65.10 -54.36
N PRO A 5 -26.45 64.06 -53.47
CA PRO A 5 -26.58 64.14 -52.00
C PRO A 5 -26.09 62.97 -51.06
N ASN A 6 -25.89 63.33 -49.78
CA ASN A 6 -26.34 62.67 -48.52
C ASN A 6 -25.67 61.41 -47.87
N PRO A 7 -25.81 61.23 -46.52
CA PRO A 7 -24.77 60.75 -45.58
C PRO A 7 -25.01 59.34 -45.00
N PRO A 8 -24.13 58.83 -44.09
CA PRO A 8 -24.60 58.45 -42.74
C PRO A 8 -23.57 58.75 -41.61
N SER A 9 -23.94 59.14 -40.39
CA SER A 9 -24.61 58.42 -39.28
C SER A 9 -23.67 57.53 -38.44
N LEU A 10 -23.46 57.98 -37.19
CA LEU A 10 -23.22 57.25 -35.94
C LEU A 10 -23.05 55.71 -36.05
N PHE A 11 -21.85 55.22 -35.73
CA PHE A 11 -21.63 53.81 -35.34
C PHE A 11 -20.86 53.81 -34.01
N LEU A 12 -21.58 53.69 -32.89
CA LEU A 12 -21.00 53.25 -31.63
C LEU A 12 -21.37 51.77 -31.47
N LEU A 13 -20.33 50.92 -31.47
CA LEU A 13 -20.45 49.48 -31.32
C LEU A 13 -21.04 49.12 -29.95
N LEU A 14 -22.07 48.27 -29.97
CA LEU A 14 -22.54 47.50 -28.83
C LEU A 14 -21.40 46.55 -28.38
N ILE A 15 -20.83 46.76 -27.19
CA ILE A 15 -20.01 45.75 -26.51
C ILE A 15 -20.93 44.95 -25.59
N THR A 16 -21.35 43.78 -26.04
CA THR A 16 -22.02 42.77 -25.22
C THR A 16 -20.98 42.15 -24.29
N LEU A 17 -21.00 42.53 -23.01
CA LEU A 17 -20.27 41.81 -21.95
C LEU A 17 -20.91 40.43 -21.75
N ILE A 18 -20.29 39.39 -22.30
CA ILE A 18 -20.55 38.01 -21.88
C ILE A 18 -19.71 37.78 -20.62
N CYS A 19 -20.30 38.01 -19.45
CA CYS A 19 -19.76 37.58 -18.18
C CYS A 19 -19.89 36.04 -18.08
N SER A 20 -18.86 35.33 -18.53
CA SER A 20 -18.70 33.90 -18.27
C SER A 20 -18.47 33.70 -16.76
N PHE A 21 -19.53 33.32 -16.04
CA PHE A 21 -19.43 32.76 -14.70
C PHE A 21 -18.67 31.42 -14.78
N PHE A 22 -17.35 31.46 -14.66
CA PHE A 22 -16.58 30.29 -14.24
C PHE A 22 -16.87 30.05 -12.77
N SER A 23 -17.92 29.28 -12.49
CA SER A 23 -18.11 28.69 -11.17
C SER A 23 -16.92 27.75 -10.93
N ALA A 24 -15.94 28.22 -10.17
CA ALA A 24 -14.91 27.38 -9.60
C ALA A 24 -15.62 26.32 -8.76
N VAL A 25 -15.69 25.09 -9.29
CA VAL A 25 -16.07 23.93 -8.49
C VAL A 25 -14.94 23.74 -7.50
N SER A 26 -15.08 24.40 -6.34
CA SER A 26 -14.26 24.11 -5.17
C SER A 26 -14.59 22.68 -4.78
N THR A 27 -13.77 21.73 -5.25
CA THR A 27 -13.80 20.36 -4.74
C THR A 27 -13.46 20.45 -3.27
N ALA A 28 -14.49 20.44 -2.42
CA ALA A 28 -14.32 20.39 -0.98
C ALA A 28 -13.45 19.17 -0.67
N GLN A 29 -12.22 19.45 -0.24
CA GLN A 29 -11.24 18.45 0.14
C GLN A 29 -11.83 17.74 1.36
N GLN A 30 -12.42 16.55 1.14
CA GLN A 30 -12.94 15.76 2.24
C GLN A 30 -11.72 15.35 3.09
N PRO A 31 -11.62 15.79 4.35
CA PRO A 31 -10.55 15.32 5.22
C PRO A 31 -10.67 13.80 5.34
N SER A 32 -9.53 13.11 5.31
CA SER A 32 -9.50 11.66 5.54
C SER A 32 -10.21 11.36 6.87
N SER A 33 -11.25 10.54 6.82
CA SER A 33 -11.97 10.14 8.01
C SER A 33 -11.08 9.26 8.88
N ASP A 34 -11.29 9.30 10.20
CA ASP A 34 -10.72 8.31 11.14
C ASP A 34 -11.05 6.86 10.76
N ASN A 35 -12.07 6.66 9.93
CA ASN A 35 -12.48 5.36 9.42
C ASN A 35 -11.79 4.97 8.10
N ASP A 36 -11.00 5.82 7.46
CA ASP A 36 -10.42 5.50 6.15
C ASP A 36 -9.20 4.58 6.28
N TRP A 37 -8.99 3.73 5.28
CA TRP A 37 -7.81 2.90 5.07
C TRP A 37 -7.26 3.14 3.66
N PRO A 38 -6.68 4.32 3.38
CA PRO A 38 -6.57 4.82 2.00
C PRO A 38 -5.45 4.18 1.16
N ARG A 39 -4.57 3.37 1.74
CA ARG A 39 -3.34 2.88 1.09
C ARG A 39 -2.78 1.66 1.79
N TRP A 40 -1.67 1.12 1.26
CA TRP A 40 -0.87 0.09 1.92
C TRP A 40 -0.66 0.41 3.41
N ARG A 41 -1.07 -0.53 4.28
CA ARG A 41 -1.02 -0.42 5.75
C ARG A 41 -1.85 0.72 6.36
N GLY A 42 -2.85 1.22 5.66
CA GLY A 42 -3.84 2.15 6.22
C GLY A 42 -3.30 3.57 6.42
N PRO A 43 -3.91 4.34 7.34
CA PRO A 43 -3.53 5.72 7.61
C PRO A 43 -2.03 5.88 7.90
N GLY A 44 -1.38 6.76 7.14
CA GLY A 44 0.07 7.00 7.26
C GLY A 44 0.98 5.80 6.94
N GLY A 45 0.43 4.67 6.47
CA GLY A 45 1.20 3.43 6.26
C GLY A 45 1.67 2.75 7.55
N ALA A 46 1.09 3.10 8.70
CA ALA A 46 1.56 2.64 10.01
C ALA A 46 1.15 1.20 10.36
N GLY A 47 0.10 0.68 9.74
CA GLY A 47 -0.56 -0.57 10.13
C GLY A 47 -1.16 -0.45 11.51
N GLN A 48 -1.97 0.59 11.70
CA GLN A 48 -2.72 0.85 12.91
C GLN A 48 -4.18 1.08 12.54
N TRP A 49 -5.06 0.31 13.16
CA TRP A 49 -6.50 0.48 13.05
C TRP A 49 -7.01 1.25 14.26
N LYS A 50 -7.69 2.37 14.00
CA LYS A 50 -8.46 3.11 15.00
C LYS A 50 -9.84 2.45 15.11
N ALA A 51 -9.93 1.43 15.95
CA ALA A 51 -11.17 0.68 16.15
C ALA A 51 -12.13 1.46 17.06
N PRO A 52 -13.47 1.29 16.89
CA PRO A 52 -14.47 1.83 17.81
C PRO A 52 -14.16 1.47 19.28
N GLU A 53 -14.43 2.37 20.22
CA GLU A 53 -14.11 2.16 21.64
C GLU A 53 -14.83 0.93 22.23
N ASN A 54 -16.01 0.60 21.70
CA ASN A 54 -16.82 -0.53 22.14
C ASN A 54 -16.54 -1.84 21.36
N ILE A 55 -15.52 -1.88 20.49
CA ILE A 55 -15.14 -3.08 19.73
C ILE A 55 -14.87 -4.28 20.65
N GLN A 56 -15.30 -5.47 20.27
CA GLN A 56 -15.05 -6.72 20.98
C GLN A 56 -13.96 -7.52 20.28
N LEU A 57 -12.92 -7.82 21.05
CA LEU A 57 -11.74 -8.56 20.61
C LEU A 57 -11.76 -10.03 21.02
N ASP A 58 -12.58 -10.38 22.02
CA ASP A 58 -12.88 -11.74 22.42
C ASP A 58 -14.18 -12.19 21.77
N TRP A 59 -14.09 -13.22 20.95
CA TRP A 59 -15.16 -13.77 20.12
C TRP A 59 -15.72 -15.09 20.64
N ALA A 60 -15.45 -15.45 21.90
CA ALA A 60 -15.99 -16.67 22.52
C ALA A 60 -17.53 -16.68 22.50
N ASN A 61 -18.17 -15.54 22.76
CA ASN A 61 -19.62 -15.41 22.85
C ASN A 61 -20.28 -14.85 21.59
N GLN A 62 -19.56 -14.03 20.81
CA GLN A 62 -20.06 -13.43 19.59
C GLN A 62 -18.94 -13.38 18.56
N LYS A 63 -19.14 -14.05 17.42
CA LYS A 63 -18.16 -14.13 16.34
C LYS A 63 -18.34 -12.98 15.35
N PRO A 64 -17.30 -12.63 14.57
CA PRO A 64 -17.45 -11.77 13.41
C PRO A 64 -18.57 -12.25 12.48
N GLU A 65 -19.36 -11.32 11.97
CA GLU A 65 -20.51 -11.60 11.11
C GLU A 65 -20.16 -11.29 9.65
N LEU A 66 -20.42 -12.22 8.73
CA LEU A 66 -20.31 -11.94 7.29
C LEU A 66 -21.41 -10.95 6.88
N VAL A 67 -21.02 -9.76 6.40
CA VAL A 67 -21.96 -8.73 5.93
C VAL A 67 -22.30 -8.95 4.46
N TRP A 68 -21.26 -9.15 3.63
CA TRP A 68 -21.41 -9.44 2.21
C TRP A 68 -20.17 -10.11 1.64
N LYS A 69 -20.32 -10.72 0.47
CA LYS A 69 -19.27 -11.39 -0.31
C LYS A 69 -19.46 -11.09 -1.79
N GLN A 70 -18.36 -10.86 -2.51
CA GLN A 70 -18.35 -10.65 -3.97
C GLN A 70 -17.32 -11.56 -4.65
N PRO A 71 -17.62 -12.11 -5.83
CA PRO A 71 -16.62 -12.79 -6.65
C PRO A 71 -15.59 -11.77 -7.18
N ILE A 72 -14.33 -12.17 -7.17
CA ILE A 72 -13.20 -11.39 -7.71
C ILE A 72 -12.19 -12.34 -8.36
N GLY A 73 -11.38 -11.86 -9.29
CA GLY A 73 -10.31 -12.63 -9.93
C GLY A 73 -9.06 -12.77 -9.05
N ALA A 74 -8.18 -13.71 -9.42
CA ALA A 74 -6.97 -14.04 -8.67
C ALA A 74 -6.01 -12.85 -8.57
N SER A 75 -5.48 -12.57 -7.37
CA SER A 75 -4.59 -11.43 -7.12
C SER A 75 -4.11 -11.39 -5.66
N TYR A 76 -3.01 -10.67 -5.41
CA TYR A 76 -2.49 -10.36 -4.08
C TYR A 76 -2.61 -8.86 -3.74
N SER A 77 -3.45 -8.12 -4.48
CA SER A 77 -3.74 -6.73 -4.21
C SER A 77 -4.30 -6.58 -2.80
N GLY A 78 -3.74 -5.68 -2.01
CA GLY A 78 -4.43 -5.29 -0.79
C GLY A 78 -5.67 -4.46 -1.09
N ILE A 79 -6.34 -4.04 -0.02
CA ILE A 79 -7.61 -3.32 -0.08
C ILE A 79 -7.40 -1.90 0.47
N ALA A 80 -7.97 -0.91 -0.21
CA ALA A 80 -8.09 0.45 0.29
C ALA A 80 -9.56 0.80 0.51
N VAL A 81 -9.85 1.64 1.51
CA VAL A 81 -11.21 2.09 1.85
C VAL A 81 -11.16 3.59 2.09
N VAL A 82 -11.98 4.36 1.38
CA VAL A 82 -12.16 5.80 1.62
C VAL A 82 -13.63 6.16 1.52
N GLY A 83 -14.17 6.76 2.58
CA GLY A 83 -15.58 7.05 2.70
C GLY A 83 -16.43 5.78 2.54
N ASN A 84 -17.33 5.78 1.56
CA ASN A 84 -18.20 4.63 1.27
C ASN A 84 -17.68 3.72 0.14
N GLN A 85 -16.42 3.89 -0.30
CA GLN A 85 -15.86 3.13 -1.41
C GLN A 85 -14.69 2.26 -0.96
N ILE A 86 -14.65 1.05 -1.51
CA ILE A 86 -13.55 0.11 -1.43
C ILE A 86 -12.83 0.11 -2.77
N PHE A 87 -11.51 -0.05 -2.78
CA PHE A 87 -10.69 -0.17 -3.98
C PHE A 87 -9.74 -1.36 -3.85
N THR A 88 -9.66 -2.18 -4.89
CA THR A 88 -8.69 -3.27 -4.99
C THR A 88 -8.43 -3.57 -6.47
N MET A 89 -7.54 -4.52 -6.76
CA MET A 89 -7.24 -4.97 -8.10
C MET A 89 -7.37 -6.47 -8.23
N ASP A 90 -7.66 -6.94 -9.44
CA ASP A 90 -7.65 -8.36 -9.78
C ASP A 90 -7.24 -8.60 -11.22
N ARG A 91 -6.95 -9.86 -11.56
CA ARG A 91 -6.74 -10.30 -12.93
C ARG A 91 -7.93 -11.09 -13.42
N GLN A 92 -8.46 -10.66 -14.57
CA GLN A 92 -9.47 -11.35 -15.33
C GLN A 92 -8.75 -12.14 -16.43
N ALA A 93 -8.53 -13.43 -16.20
CA ALA A 93 -7.85 -14.30 -17.15
C ALA A 93 -8.72 -14.55 -18.39
N ASN A 94 -8.08 -14.74 -19.55
CA ASN A 94 -8.77 -15.18 -20.76
C ASN A 94 -8.81 -16.72 -20.76
N GLU A 95 -10.01 -17.33 -20.72
CA GLU A 95 -10.17 -18.78 -20.51
C GLU A 95 -9.93 -19.63 -21.76
N GLN A 96 -9.54 -19.04 -22.89
CA GLN A 96 -9.70 -19.69 -24.19
C GLN A 96 -8.58 -20.67 -24.59
N THR A 97 -7.34 -20.59 -24.09
CA THR A 97 -6.30 -21.64 -24.24
C THR A 97 -5.14 -21.51 -23.22
N SER A 98 -4.23 -22.49 -23.12
CA SER A 98 -3.04 -22.44 -22.25
C SER A 98 -2.00 -21.37 -22.61
N GLU A 99 -1.91 -20.95 -23.88
CA GLU A 99 -1.10 -19.80 -24.29
C GLU A 99 -1.84 -18.47 -24.02
N ASP A 100 -3.17 -18.46 -24.12
CA ASP A 100 -4.02 -17.31 -23.74
C ASP A 100 -4.14 -17.14 -22.22
N ALA A 101 -3.83 -18.16 -21.42
CA ALA A 101 -3.90 -18.07 -19.95
C ALA A 101 -2.95 -17.02 -19.36
N LEU A 102 -1.92 -16.61 -20.12
CA LEU A 102 -0.99 -15.52 -19.81
C LEU A 102 -1.50 -14.16 -20.33
N ALA A 103 -2.38 -14.16 -21.33
CA ALA A 103 -3.18 -13.01 -21.73
C ALA A 103 -4.35 -12.82 -20.76
N GLY A 104 -4.73 -11.58 -20.54
CA GLY A 104 -5.81 -11.23 -19.63
C GLY A 104 -5.82 -9.75 -19.38
N ASN A 105 -6.76 -9.32 -18.56
CA ASN A 105 -6.86 -7.94 -18.14
C ASN A 105 -6.54 -7.83 -16.65
N GLU A 106 -5.72 -6.85 -16.29
CA GLU A 106 -5.74 -6.35 -14.93
C GLU A 106 -6.91 -5.37 -14.80
N ARG A 107 -7.62 -5.45 -13.68
CA ARG A 107 -8.76 -4.61 -13.39
C ARG A 107 -8.56 -3.91 -12.06
N ILE A 108 -8.85 -2.61 -12.04
CA ILE A 108 -9.00 -1.78 -10.84
C ILE A 108 -10.50 -1.67 -10.60
N VAL A 109 -10.98 -2.08 -9.44
CA VAL A 109 -12.41 -2.20 -9.16
C VAL A 109 -12.79 -1.51 -7.86
N SER A 110 -13.96 -0.89 -7.85
CA SER A 110 -14.55 -0.29 -6.66
C SER A 110 -15.89 -0.90 -6.28
N PHE A 111 -16.11 -1.02 -4.97
CA PHE A 111 -17.34 -1.53 -4.37
C PHE A 111 -17.88 -0.58 -3.30
N ASP A 112 -19.19 -0.58 -3.11
CA ASP A 112 -19.85 0.06 -1.97
C ASP A 112 -19.43 -0.64 -0.67
N ARG A 113 -18.95 0.15 0.30
CA ARG A 113 -18.42 -0.36 1.57
C ARG A 113 -19.44 -1.18 2.36
N GLN A 114 -20.71 -0.77 2.33
CA GLN A 114 -21.76 -1.33 3.17
C GLN A 114 -22.48 -2.51 2.50
N THR A 115 -22.70 -2.44 1.19
CA THR A 115 -23.50 -3.45 0.47
C THR A 115 -22.66 -4.39 -0.38
N GLY A 116 -21.38 -4.08 -0.61
CA GLY A 116 -20.52 -4.83 -1.54
C GLY A 116 -20.93 -4.69 -3.01
N ARG A 117 -21.82 -3.75 -3.36
CA ARG A 117 -22.25 -3.58 -4.75
C ARG A 117 -21.11 -2.96 -5.55
N LYS A 118 -20.74 -3.55 -6.69
CA LYS A 118 -19.76 -2.94 -7.61
C LYS A 118 -20.23 -1.55 -8.03
N LEU A 119 -19.37 -0.55 -7.88
CA LEU A 119 -19.65 0.84 -8.26
C LEU A 119 -19.12 1.13 -9.65
N TRP A 120 -17.87 0.76 -9.91
CA TRP A 120 -17.20 0.93 -11.18
C TRP A 120 -16.01 -0.02 -11.28
N ASP A 121 -15.52 -0.23 -12.50
CA ASP A 121 -14.24 -0.88 -12.76
C ASP A 121 -13.55 -0.27 -13.99
N PHE A 122 -12.23 -0.41 -14.04
CA PHE A 122 -11.38 -0.01 -15.15
C PHE A 122 -10.40 -1.15 -15.42
N SER A 123 -10.33 -1.61 -16.68
CA SER A 123 -9.51 -2.74 -17.09
C SER A 123 -8.57 -2.36 -18.22
N TYR A 124 -7.38 -2.96 -18.22
CA TYR A 124 -6.39 -2.84 -19.29
C TYR A 124 -5.72 -4.20 -19.54
N ALA A 125 -5.25 -4.40 -20.76
CA ALA A 125 -4.56 -5.62 -21.16
C ALA A 125 -3.25 -5.78 -20.37
N ALA A 126 -3.00 -6.98 -19.87
CA ALA A 126 -1.80 -7.30 -19.10
C ALA A 126 -1.36 -8.74 -19.38
N HIS A 127 -0.20 -8.88 -20.01
CA HIS A 127 0.36 -10.17 -20.40
C HIS A 127 1.42 -10.62 -19.39
N TYR A 128 1.13 -11.70 -18.65
CA TYR A 128 2.00 -12.20 -17.58
C TYR A 128 3.09 -13.16 -18.09
N LYS A 129 3.51 -13.00 -19.35
CA LYS A 129 4.40 -13.96 -20.03
C LYS A 129 5.72 -14.21 -19.28
N ASP A 130 6.28 -13.15 -18.70
CA ASP A 130 7.60 -13.19 -18.06
C ASP A 130 7.52 -13.28 -16.53
N LEU A 131 6.33 -13.55 -15.97
CA LEU A 131 6.13 -13.70 -14.52
C LEU A 131 6.15 -15.17 -14.10
N ASP A 132 6.76 -15.45 -12.94
CA ASP A 132 6.88 -16.80 -12.37
C ASP A 132 5.53 -17.42 -11.96
N TYR A 133 4.48 -16.60 -11.81
CA TYR A 133 3.11 -17.09 -11.60
C TYR A 133 2.03 -16.18 -12.21
N ASN A 134 0.88 -16.78 -12.53
CA ASN A 134 -0.21 -16.16 -13.30
C ASN A 134 -1.25 -15.37 -12.46
N LYS A 135 -0.98 -15.15 -11.16
CA LYS A 135 -1.84 -14.41 -10.21
C LYS A 135 -1.31 -12.99 -9.98
N GLY A 136 -2.18 -12.01 -9.88
CA GLY A 136 -1.81 -10.60 -9.64
C GLY A 136 -2.99 -9.70 -10.02
N PRO A 137 -2.96 -8.37 -9.87
CA PRO A 137 -1.89 -7.50 -9.38
C PRO A 137 -1.56 -7.69 -7.90
N ARG A 138 -0.57 -6.94 -7.39
CA ARG A 138 0.01 -7.14 -6.04
C ARG A 138 0.07 -5.87 -5.17
N VAL A 139 -0.18 -4.70 -5.74
CA VAL A 139 -0.18 -3.44 -5.00
C VAL A 139 -1.48 -3.27 -4.21
N THR A 140 -1.47 -2.48 -3.14
CA THR A 140 -2.70 -1.86 -2.63
C THR A 140 -2.89 -0.53 -3.34
N PRO A 141 -4.08 -0.26 -3.91
CA PRO A 141 -4.37 1.07 -4.46
C PRO A 141 -4.13 2.16 -3.42
N THR A 142 -3.53 3.26 -3.84
CA THR A 142 -3.36 4.45 -3.00
C THR A 142 -4.41 5.48 -3.39
N VAL A 143 -5.27 5.84 -2.45
CA VAL A 143 -6.31 6.84 -2.63
C VAL A 143 -5.88 8.15 -1.98
N HIS A 144 -5.84 9.22 -2.76
CA HIS A 144 -5.44 10.54 -2.27
C HIS A 144 -6.15 11.62 -3.07
N GLN A 145 -6.74 12.62 -2.39
CA GLN A 145 -7.43 13.77 -3.00
C GLN A 145 -8.39 13.39 -4.14
N GLY A 146 -9.26 12.41 -3.90
CA GLY A 146 -10.26 11.98 -4.89
C GLY A 146 -9.69 11.21 -6.08
N ARG A 147 -8.44 10.74 -6.01
CA ARG A 147 -7.78 9.95 -7.05
C ARG A 147 -7.32 8.61 -6.52
N VAL A 148 -7.33 7.59 -7.39
CA VAL A 148 -6.84 6.25 -7.12
C VAL A 148 -5.60 6.02 -7.97
N TYR A 149 -4.49 5.66 -7.32
CA TYR A 149 -3.21 5.38 -7.94
C TYR A 149 -2.85 3.91 -7.79
N THR A 150 -2.48 3.27 -8.90
CA THR A 150 -2.05 1.86 -8.93
C THR A 150 -0.85 1.68 -9.83
N LEU A 151 -0.06 0.64 -9.55
CA LEU A 151 0.97 0.12 -10.45
C LEU A 151 0.65 -1.35 -10.73
N GLY A 152 0.29 -1.64 -11.98
CA GLY A 152 0.02 -3.00 -12.44
C GLY A 152 1.26 -3.89 -12.37
N ALA A 153 1.07 -5.21 -12.35
CA ALA A 153 2.19 -6.16 -12.22
C ALA A 153 3.20 -6.04 -13.36
N VAL A 154 2.73 -5.58 -14.52
CA VAL A 154 3.50 -5.39 -15.76
C VAL A 154 3.75 -3.91 -16.12
N GLY A 155 3.62 -2.99 -15.15
CA GLY A 155 4.17 -1.63 -15.28
C GLY A 155 3.19 -0.54 -15.71
N HIS A 156 1.89 -0.83 -15.77
CA HIS A 156 0.86 0.20 -16.00
C HIS A 156 0.65 1.05 -14.75
N LEU A 157 1.23 2.25 -14.73
CA LEU A 157 0.99 3.25 -13.69
C LEU A 157 -0.27 4.03 -14.05
N THR A 158 -1.31 3.88 -13.23
CA THR A 158 -2.65 4.37 -13.57
C THR A 158 -3.16 5.34 -12.51
N CYS A 159 -3.81 6.42 -12.96
CA CYS A 159 -4.56 7.33 -12.11
C CYS A 159 -6.02 7.42 -12.57
N LEU A 160 -6.94 7.12 -11.66
CA LEU A 160 -8.39 7.20 -11.88
C LEU A 160 -9.02 8.23 -10.95
N GLU A 161 -10.13 8.82 -11.37
CA GLU A 161 -11.04 9.52 -10.47
C GLU A 161 -11.71 8.52 -9.53
N ALA A 162 -11.57 8.72 -8.21
CA ALA A 162 -12.04 7.76 -7.21
C ALA A 162 -13.56 7.58 -7.21
N GLN A 163 -14.33 8.59 -7.61
CA GLN A 163 -15.79 8.54 -7.57
C GLN A 163 -16.40 7.71 -8.71
N THR A 164 -15.77 7.72 -9.89
CA THR A 164 -16.39 7.17 -11.12
C THR A 164 -15.53 6.10 -11.80
N GLY A 165 -14.26 5.97 -11.43
CA GLY A 165 -13.30 5.11 -12.13
C GLY A 165 -12.80 5.70 -13.45
N LYS A 166 -13.17 6.94 -13.80
CA LYS A 166 -12.70 7.59 -15.03
C LYS A 166 -11.18 7.70 -15.02
N MET A 167 -10.54 7.18 -16.06
CA MET A 167 -9.10 7.35 -16.26
C MET A 167 -8.75 8.83 -16.44
N LEU A 168 -7.87 9.34 -15.58
CA LEU A 168 -7.32 10.69 -15.67
C LEU A 168 -6.04 10.67 -16.49
N TRP A 169 -5.16 9.71 -16.23
CA TRP A 169 -3.96 9.43 -17.01
C TRP A 169 -3.48 7.99 -16.75
N GLN A 170 -2.71 7.44 -17.68
CA GLN A 170 -2.04 6.15 -17.55
C GLN A 170 -0.70 6.20 -18.28
N ARG A 171 0.31 5.52 -17.73
CA ARG A 171 1.65 5.38 -18.28
C ARG A 171 2.01 3.90 -18.35
N ASP A 172 2.48 3.42 -19.48
CA ASP A 172 3.09 2.09 -19.61
C ASP A 172 4.61 2.23 -19.38
N LEU A 173 5.06 2.01 -18.14
CA LEU A 173 6.46 2.22 -17.77
C LEU A 173 7.42 1.25 -18.48
N VAL A 174 6.94 0.08 -18.92
CA VAL A 174 7.76 -0.88 -19.65
C VAL A 174 7.95 -0.41 -21.09
N ALA A 175 6.87 0.00 -21.77
CA ALA A 175 6.94 0.49 -23.14
C ALA A 175 7.62 1.87 -23.24
N GLU A 176 7.27 2.79 -22.36
CA GLU A 176 7.73 4.19 -22.41
C GLU A 176 9.14 4.35 -21.82
N GLU A 177 9.42 3.70 -20.69
CA GLU A 177 10.61 3.96 -19.87
C GLU A 177 11.51 2.73 -19.71
N LYS A 178 11.20 1.64 -20.44
CA LYS A 178 11.97 0.38 -20.44
C LYS A 178 12.16 -0.18 -19.03
N ALA A 179 11.16 0.00 -18.17
CA ALA A 179 11.15 -0.53 -16.82
C ALA A 179 11.42 -2.04 -16.82
N LYS A 180 12.28 -2.51 -15.90
CA LYS A 180 12.56 -3.93 -15.74
C LYS A 180 11.56 -4.56 -14.79
N VAL A 181 10.69 -5.41 -15.32
CA VAL A 181 9.68 -6.15 -14.55
C VAL A 181 10.39 -7.14 -13.60
N PRO A 182 10.13 -7.09 -12.28
CA PRO A 182 10.65 -8.08 -11.34
C PRO A 182 10.10 -9.49 -11.61
N MET A 183 10.77 -10.52 -11.08
CA MET A 183 10.39 -11.94 -11.25
C MET A 183 8.90 -12.22 -10.93
N TRP A 184 8.37 -11.54 -9.91
CA TRP A 184 6.97 -11.66 -9.50
C TRP A 184 6.14 -10.41 -9.84
N GLY A 185 6.60 -9.57 -10.77
CA GLY A 185 5.94 -8.33 -11.16
C GLY A 185 6.07 -7.23 -10.12
N PHE A 186 5.61 -6.02 -10.46
CA PHE A 186 5.64 -4.89 -9.54
C PHE A 186 4.66 -5.09 -8.38
N ALA A 187 5.13 -4.80 -7.16
CA ALA A 187 4.33 -4.91 -5.93
C ALA A 187 4.45 -3.68 -4.99
N GLY A 188 5.36 -2.75 -5.29
CA GLY A 188 5.51 -1.50 -4.53
C GLY A 188 4.29 -0.60 -4.74
N SER A 189 3.43 -0.51 -3.74
CA SER A 189 2.22 0.34 -3.79
C SER A 189 2.60 1.82 -3.94
N PRO A 190 2.09 2.57 -4.94
CA PRO A 190 2.51 3.94 -5.17
C PRO A 190 2.35 4.83 -3.92
N LEU A 191 3.38 5.61 -3.60
CA LEU A 191 3.39 6.49 -2.43
C LEU A 191 3.14 7.93 -2.86
N VAL A 192 2.09 8.57 -2.36
CA VAL A 192 1.91 10.02 -2.51
C VAL A 192 2.67 10.76 -1.41
N ILE A 193 3.49 11.75 -1.78
CA ILE A 193 4.13 12.70 -0.87
C ILE A 193 3.83 14.14 -1.30
N ASN A 194 3.77 15.05 -0.31
CA ASN A 194 3.54 16.49 -0.52
C ASN A 194 2.32 16.79 -1.39
N ASP A 195 1.31 15.89 -1.39
CA ASP A 195 0.08 15.93 -2.17
C ASP A 195 0.22 15.96 -3.71
N THR A 196 1.45 16.09 -4.23
CA THR A 196 1.68 16.31 -5.67
C THR A 196 2.62 15.30 -6.32
N GLN A 197 3.41 14.54 -5.54
CA GLN A 197 4.40 13.60 -6.08
C GLN A 197 3.98 12.15 -5.79
N LEU A 198 3.95 11.33 -6.83
CA LEU A 198 3.68 9.90 -6.79
C LEU A 198 4.98 9.12 -6.96
N ILE A 199 5.47 8.51 -5.88
CA ILE A 199 6.71 7.75 -5.84
C ILE A 199 6.43 6.28 -6.16
N VAL A 200 7.21 5.70 -7.07
CA VAL A 200 7.13 4.29 -7.49
C VAL A 200 8.50 3.63 -7.48
N HIS A 201 8.52 2.31 -7.28
CA HIS A 201 9.71 1.46 -7.32
C HIS A 201 9.63 0.60 -8.60
N ALA A 202 10.21 1.09 -9.70
CA ALA A 202 9.90 0.61 -11.04
C ALA A 202 11.12 0.25 -11.91
N ALA A 203 12.35 0.53 -11.48
CA ALA A 203 13.58 0.23 -12.24
C ALA A 203 13.54 0.68 -13.71
N LEU A 204 13.08 1.93 -13.94
CA LEU A 204 13.10 2.63 -15.22
C LEU A 204 14.54 2.72 -15.75
N GLN A 205 14.69 2.82 -17.07
CA GLN A 205 16.01 2.92 -17.70
C GLN A 205 16.21 4.28 -18.39
N PRO A 206 17.41 4.89 -18.25
CA PRO A 206 18.47 4.52 -17.32
C PRO A 206 18.17 4.97 -15.87
N ASN A 207 18.76 4.29 -14.88
CA ASN A 207 18.89 4.75 -13.49
C ASN A 207 17.60 5.25 -12.78
N GLY A 208 16.48 4.53 -12.94
CA GLY A 208 15.24 4.84 -12.24
C GLY A 208 14.72 3.70 -11.37
N CYS A 209 15.56 3.18 -10.46
CA CYS A 209 15.12 2.25 -9.41
C CYS A 209 13.86 2.78 -8.72
N TYR A 210 13.93 4.02 -8.24
CA TYR A 210 12.78 4.82 -7.84
C TYR A 210 12.52 5.95 -8.82
N ALA A 211 11.26 6.36 -8.96
CA ALA A 211 10.88 7.53 -9.72
C ALA A 211 9.69 8.25 -9.07
N ALA A 212 9.61 9.55 -9.30
CA ALA A 212 8.48 10.39 -8.93
C ALA A 212 7.76 10.89 -10.17
N PHE A 213 6.44 10.84 -10.14
CA PHE A 213 5.56 11.37 -11.16
C PHE A 213 4.64 12.44 -10.57
N ASP A 214 4.24 13.43 -11.36
CA ASP A 214 3.25 14.41 -10.95
C ASP A 214 1.88 13.74 -10.87
N CYS A 215 1.25 13.86 -9.70
CA CYS A 215 -0.05 13.27 -9.40
C CYS A 215 -1.16 13.72 -10.37
N ARG A 216 -1.02 14.88 -11.04
CA ARG A 216 -2.02 15.52 -11.90
C ARG A 216 -2.01 15.02 -13.34
N ASP A 217 -0.84 14.79 -13.91
CA ASP A 217 -0.71 14.46 -15.33
C ASP A 217 0.21 13.27 -15.62
N GLY A 218 0.80 12.64 -14.60
CA GLY A 218 1.64 11.45 -14.75
C GLY A 218 2.98 11.74 -15.41
N LYS A 219 3.40 13.00 -15.54
CA LYS A 219 4.74 13.34 -16.04
C LYS A 219 5.79 13.03 -14.98
N GLU A 220 6.92 12.50 -15.41
CA GLU A 220 8.05 12.30 -14.51
C GLU A 220 8.58 13.63 -13.97
N ILE A 221 8.89 13.65 -12.67
CA ILE A 221 9.54 14.76 -11.96
C ILE A 221 11.03 14.44 -11.79
N TRP A 222 11.34 13.24 -11.30
CA TRP A 222 12.70 12.76 -11.11
C TRP A 222 12.75 11.23 -11.10
N ARG A 223 13.93 10.67 -11.34
CA ARG A 223 14.25 9.25 -11.14
C ARG A 223 15.60 9.09 -10.45
N SER A 224 15.79 7.97 -9.74
CA SER A 224 16.95 7.74 -8.90
C SER A 224 17.37 6.28 -8.80
N GLY A 225 18.68 6.05 -8.82
CA GLY A 225 19.32 4.76 -8.53
C GLY A 225 19.31 3.77 -9.70
N ALA A 226 20.37 2.96 -9.78
CA ALA A 226 20.56 1.96 -10.83
C ALA A 226 20.18 0.53 -10.40
N ASP A 227 19.77 0.35 -9.15
CA ASP A 227 19.39 -0.97 -8.63
C ASP A 227 18.12 -1.50 -9.32
N PRO A 228 17.93 -2.83 -9.36
CA PRO A 228 16.67 -3.41 -9.80
C PRO A 228 15.51 -2.98 -8.88
N ALA A 229 14.28 -3.23 -9.30
CA ALA A 229 13.12 -2.97 -8.48
C ALA A 229 12.92 -4.11 -7.46
N GLY A 230 12.67 -3.73 -6.22
CA GLY A 230 12.17 -4.60 -5.17
C GLY A 230 10.65 -4.65 -5.15
N TYR A 231 10.08 -5.10 -4.02
CA TYR A 231 8.63 -5.38 -3.91
C TYR A 231 7.91 -4.43 -2.95
N THR A 232 8.58 -3.38 -2.47
CA THR A 232 8.01 -2.42 -1.51
C THR A 232 8.27 -0.99 -1.95
N ALA A 233 7.36 -0.09 -1.57
CA ALA A 233 7.53 1.34 -1.77
C ALA A 233 8.50 1.93 -0.71
N PRO A 234 9.14 3.08 -0.99
CA PRO A 234 9.91 3.75 0.04
C PRO A 234 8.97 4.31 1.14
N VAL A 235 9.55 4.78 2.24
CA VAL A 235 8.86 5.54 3.27
C VAL A 235 9.37 6.96 3.32
N LEU A 236 8.46 7.92 3.50
CA LEU A 236 8.84 9.28 3.88
C LEU A 236 9.02 9.31 5.40
N ILE A 237 10.25 9.58 5.84
CA ILE A 237 10.59 9.77 7.25
C ILE A 237 10.79 11.25 7.55
N LYS A 238 10.60 11.62 8.81
CA LYS A 238 10.82 12.99 9.31
C LYS A 238 11.60 12.96 10.62
N ASN A 239 12.55 13.88 10.78
CA ASN A 239 13.22 14.17 12.04
C ASN A 239 13.38 15.68 12.20
N GLY A 240 12.60 16.27 13.12
CA GLY A 240 12.42 17.72 13.15
C GLY A 240 11.93 18.25 11.79
N GLU A 241 12.65 19.23 11.24
CA GLU A 241 12.36 19.82 9.93
C GLU A 241 12.89 19.00 8.74
N HIS A 242 13.74 18.00 9.00
CA HIS A 242 14.36 17.20 7.95
C HIS A 242 13.42 16.10 7.48
N GLN A 243 13.37 15.87 6.18
CA GLN A 243 12.61 14.80 5.55
C GLN A 243 13.47 14.01 4.57
N GLN A 244 13.25 12.71 4.50
CA GLN A 244 13.97 11.82 3.61
C GLN A 244 13.06 10.68 3.13
N LEU A 245 13.20 10.28 1.86
CA LEU A 245 12.68 9.01 1.38
C LEU A 245 13.69 7.91 1.72
N VAL A 246 13.27 6.89 2.45
CA VAL A 246 14.09 5.70 2.70
C VAL A 246 13.51 4.53 1.93
N GLY A 247 14.31 3.98 1.02
CA GLY A 247 13.96 2.82 0.21
C GLY A 247 14.90 1.66 0.47
N TRP A 248 14.42 0.44 0.30
CA TRP A 248 15.27 -0.75 0.26
C TRP A 248 15.09 -1.46 -1.09
N THR A 249 16.18 -1.54 -1.83
CA THR A 249 16.32 -2.17 -3.14
C THR A 249 16.92 -3.59 -3.01
N PRO A 250 16.99 -4.36 -4.10
CA PRO A 250 17.69 -5.63 -4.15
C PRO A 250 19.19 -5.61 -3.79
N LYS A 251 19.82 -4.43 -3.71
CA LYS A 251 21.26 -4.29 -3.46
C LYS A 251 21.63 -3.33 -2.32
N HIS A 252 20.75 -2.39 -1.96
CA HIS A 252 21.05 -1.36 -0.98
C HIS A 252 19.81 -0.91 -0.20
N VAL A 253 20.03 -0.48 1.04
CA VAL A 253 19.14 0.49 1.70
C VAL A 253 19.64 1.88 1.36
N VAL A 254 18.75 2.76 0.91
CA VAL A 254 19.11 4.10 0.42
C VAL A 254 18.27 5.18 1.09
N GLY A 255 18.91 6.30 1.41
CA GLY A 255 18.27 7.56 1.76
C GLY A 255 18.30 8.49 0.57
N MET A 256 17.14 9.06 0.21
CA MET A 256 16.96 9.93 -0.94
C MET A 256 16.27 11.22 -0.54
N SER A 257 16.68 12.32 -1.16
CA SER A 257 15.97 13.58 -1.08
C SER A 257 14.56 13.45 -1.67
N PRO A 258 13.49 13.82 -0.95
CA PRO A 258 12.12 13.80 -1.48
C PRO A 258 11.86 14.88 -2.55
N LEU A 259 12.80 15.83 -2.73
CA LEU A 259 12.66 16.92 -3.68
C LEU A 259 13.08 16.51 -5.10
N ASN A 260 14.19 15.79 -5.21
CA ASN A 260 14.87 15.55 -6.49
C ASN A 260 15.37 14.09 -6.65
N GLY A 261 15.11 13.22 -5.67
CA GLY A 261 15.55 11.83 -5.71
C GLY A 261 17.04 11.60 -5.45
N GLU A 262 17.83 12.64 -5.17
CA GLU A 262 19.27 12.50 -4.94
C GLU A 262 19.57 11.51 -3.80
N ILE A 263 20.40 10.51 -4.06
CA ILE A 263 20.84 9.53 -3.05
C ILE A 263 21.85 10.21 -2.12
N GLN A 264 21.46 10.40 -0.86
CA GLN A 264 22.27 11.06 0.16
C GLN A 264 23.19 10.05 0.87
N TRP A 265 22.70 8.83 1.09
CA TRP A 265 23.50 7.73 1.64
C TRP A 265 22.99 6.39 1.14
N LYS A 266 23.85 5.36 1.22
CA LYS A 266 23.52 3.97 0.88
C LYS A 266 24.25 3.00 1.80
N ILE A 267 23.56 1.94 2.22
CA ILE A 267 24.11 0.81 2.97
C ILE A 267 23.94 -0.44 2.11
N PRO A 268 25.02 -1.20 1.79
CA PRO A 268 24.92 -2.44 1.03
C PRO A 268 24.02 -3.47 1.71
N TYR A 269 23.11 -4.02 0.92
CA TYR A 269 22.24 -5.11 1.31
C TYR A 269 21.77 -5.88 0.06
N GLU A 270 22.56 -6.87 -0.33
CA GLU A 270 22.22 -7.77 -1.43
C GLU A 270 21.24 -8.86 -0.97
N VAL A 271 20.08 -8.95 -1.62
CA VAL A 271 19.02 -9.90 -1.25
C VAL A 271 18.74 -10.90 -2.36
N THR A 272 18.61 -12.17 -1.96
CA THR A 272 18.32 -13.28 -2.88
C THR A 272 16.95 -13.10 -3.56
N TYR A 273 16.88 -13.28 -4.87
CA TYR A 273 15.68 -13.07 -5.71
C TYR A 273 15.07 -11.66 -5.65
N GLY A 274 15.81 -10.66 -5.17
CA GLY A 274 15.33 -9.28 -5.06
C GLY A 274 14.24 -9.06 -4.01
N VAL A 275 14.11 -9.95 -3.01
CA VAL A 275 13.01 -9.96 -2.02
C VAL A 275 13.10 -8.87 -0.93
N SER A 276 13.28 -7.61 -1.33
CA SER A 276 13.07 -6.45 -0.45
C SER A 276 11.57 -6.11 -0.36
N ILE A 277 10.85 -6.86 0.49
CA ILE A 277 9.37 -6.86 0.56
C ILE A 277 8.84 -6.03 1.75
N ALA A 278 9.39 -6.22 2.94
CA ALA A 278 8.97 -5.45 4.12
C ALA A 278 9.40 -3.98 3.95
N THR A 279 8.46 -3.07 4.19
CA THR A 279 8.69 -1.63 4.15
C THR A 279 9.67 -1.24 5.27
N PRO A 280 10.63 -0.32 5.05
CA PRO A 280 11.52 0.13 6.12
C PRO A 280 10.76 0.71 7.32
N LEU A 281 11.15 0.30 8.54
CA LEU A 281 10.54 0.78 9.78
C LEU A 281 11.43 1.85 10.41
N TYR A 282 10.98 3.11 10.42
CA TYR A 282 11.67 4.21 11.09
C TYR A 282 11.16 4.45 12.51
N LYS A 283 12.01 4.20 13.52
CA LYS A 283 11.71 4.39 14.94
C LYS A 283 12.96 4.80 15.73
N GLN A 284 12.80 5.76 16.63
CA GLN A 284 13.86 6.21 17.54
C GLN A 284 15.17 6.61 16.80
N GLY A 285 15.08 7.26 15.63
CA GLY A 285 16.25 7.61 14.82
C GLY A 285 16.89 6.45 14.05
N HIS A 286 16.28 5.26 14.06
CA HIS A 286 16.79 4.07 13.39
C HIS A 286 15.85 3.56 12.31
N ILE A 287 16.42 2.96 11.26
CA ILE A 287 15.74 2.22 10.22
C ILE A 287 15.97 0.73 10.44
N LEU A 288 14.89 -0.02 10.61
CA LEU A 288 14.91 -1.49 10.56
C LEU A 288 14.43 -1.96 9.20
N VAL A 289 15.20 -2.88 8.61
CA VAL A 289 14.86 -3.62 7.40
C VAL A 289 14.94 -5.12 7.69
N CYS A 290 13.94 -5.90 7.25
CA CYS A 290 13.82 -7.34 7.52
C CYS A 290 13.71 -8.12 6.21
N GLY A 291 14.72 -8.95 5.93
CA GLY A 291 14.87 -9.76 4.72
C GLY A 291 14.76 -11.26 5.02
N TYR A 292 14.38 -12.02 4.01
CA TYR A 292 13.97 -13.40 4.20
C TYR A 292 15.14 -14.37 4.34
N TRP A 293 16.18 -14.19 3.54
CA TRP A 293 17.33 -15.08 3.52
C TRP A 293 18.46 -14.51 4.39
N GLU A 294 18.72 -13.22 4.24
CA GLU A 294 19.89 -12.55 4.78
C GLU A 294 19.67 -11.92 6.17
N GLY A 295 18.46 -12.01 6.74
CA GLY A 295 18.20 -11.51 8.09
C GLY A 295 17.65 -10.10 8.16
N SER A 296 17.91 -9.40 9.26
CA SER A 296 17.54 -8.01 9.47
C SER A 296 18.77 -7.14 9.72
N LYS A 297 18.66 -5.86 9.36
CA LYS A 297 19.66 -4.84 9.68
C LYS A 297 19.00 -3.66 10.39
N LEU A 298 19.68 -3.13 11.40
CA LEU A 298 19.34 -1.83 11.99
C LEU A 298 20.38 -0.79 11.57
N ILE A 299 19.89 0.33 11.06
CA ILE A 299 20.71 1.44 10.59
C ILE A 299 20.34 2.67 11.43
N LYS A 300 21.32 3.32 12.03
CA LYS A 300 21.14 4.59 12.73
C LYS A 300 21.28 5.74 11.74
N LEU A 301 20.40 6.72 11.84
CA LEU A 301 20.50 7.96 11.09
C LEU A 301 21.03 9.08 11.98
N SER A 302 21.79 9.98 11.36
CA SER A 302 22.12 11.30 11.92
C SER A 302 20.87 12.18 12.04
N ASP A 303 20.93 13.22 12.86
CA ASP A 303 19.76 14.08 13.13
C ASP A 303 19.27 14.81 11.86
N ASP A 304 20.18 15.20 10.97
CA ASP A 304 19.89 15.83 9.68
C ASP A 304 19.53 14.84 8.56
N LEU A 305 19.52 13.54 8.88
CA LEU A 305 19.25 12.41 7.99
C LEU A 305 20.28 12.25 6.84
N GLN A 306 21.41 12.95 6.85
CA GLN A 306 22.38 12.92 5.74
C GLN A 306 23.37 11.75 5.83
N GLN A 307 23.54 11.18 7.02
CA GLN A 307 24.44 10.06 7.28
C GLN A 307 23.70 8.88 7.90
N ALA A 308 24.13 7.67 7.51
CA ALA A 308 23.63 6.40 7.98
C ALA A 308 24.78 5.49 8.43
N GLU A 309 24.58 4.78 9.54
CA GLU A 309 25.55 3.84 10.10
C GLU A 309 24.86 2.50 10.41
N LEU A 310 25.47 1.38 10.02
CA LEU A 310 25.00 0.06 10.41
C LEU A 310 25.25 -0.16 11.91
N VAL A 311 24.20 -0.45 12.67
CA VAL A 311 24.30 -0.72 14.12
C VAL A 311 24.47 -2.21 14.38
N TRP A 312 23.63 -3.04 13.78
CA TRP A 312 23.72 -4.49 13.87
C TRP A 312 23.06 -5.17 12.68
N GLU A 313 23.42 -6.43 12.48
CA GLU A 313 22.78 -7.38 11.57
C GLU A 313 22.54 -8.72 12.28
N GLU A 314 21.44 -9.40 11.96
CA GLU A 314 21.03 -10.66 12.59
C GLU A 314 20.32 -11.53 11.54
N ASN A 315 20.73 -12.78 11.36
CA ASN A 315 20.27 -13.63 10.25
C ASN A 315 19.76 -15.02 10.65
N GLU A 316 19.52 -15.26 11.93
CA GLU A 316 19.00 -16.53 12.45
C GLU A 316 17.53 -16.41 12.88
N TYR A 317 17.19 -15.37 13.63
CA TYR A 317 15.87 -15.23 14.26
C TYR A 317 15.03 -14.09 13.69
N LEU A 318 15.62 -13.17 12.94
CA LEU A 318 14.98 -11.96 12.44
C LEU A 318 14.86 -11.99 10.91
N ARG A 319 14.28 -13.05 10.36
CA ARG A 319 14.12 -13.22 8.90
C ARG A 319 12.66 -13.05 8.47
N GLY A 320 12.30 -11.83 8.10
CA GLY A 320 10.97 -11.47 7.62
C GLY A 320 10.79 -11.65 6.10
N LEU A 321 9.57 -11.98 5.66
CA LEU A 321 9.19 -12.03 4.24
C LEU A 321 8.09 -11.02 3.90
N MET A 322 6.84 -11.50 3.78
CA MET A 322 5.64 -10.72 3.43
C MET A 322 4.87 -10.32 4.69
N SER A 323 5.57 -9.96 5.76
CA SER A 323 4.97 -9.53 7.01
C SER A 323 5.71 -8.31 7.54
N GLN A 324 5.02 -7.18 7.58
CA GLN A 324 5.60 -5.97 8.12
C GLN A 324 5.66 -6.07 9.67
N PRO A 325 6.83 -5.88 10.28
CA PRO A 325 6.95 -5.90 11.73
C PRO A 325 6.14 -4.78 12.40
N LEU A 326 5.60 -5.09 13.58
CA LEU A 326 5.00 -4.11 14.47
C LEU A 326 6.00 -3.62 15.50
N HIS A 327 5.90 -2.36 15.89
CA HIS A 327 6.76 -1.76 16.92
C HIS A 327 5.93 -1.13 18.04
N ARG A 328 6.43 -1.29 19.28
CA ARG A 328 5.90 -0.62 20.48
C ARG A 328 7.02 -0.37 21.47
N LYS A 329 7.21 0.90 21.85
CA LYS A 329 8.30 1.34 22.74
C LYS A 329 9.66 0.89 22.21
N ASP A 330 10.33 -0.05 22.87
CA ASP A 330 11.66 -0.55 22.47
C ASP A 330 11.60 -1.93 21.82
N HIS A 331 10.40 -2.46 21.57
CA HIS A 331 10.20 -3.83 21.11
C HIS A 331 9.61 -3.87 19.71
N VAL A 332 10.04 -4.87 18.96
CA VAL A 332 9.55 -5.19 17.62
C VAL A 332 9.01 -6.61 17.62
N TYR A 333 7.90 -6.81 16.91
CA TYR A 333 7.23 -8.08 16.69
C TYR A 333 7.26 -8.39 15.21
N LEU A 334 8.01 -9.40 14.82
CA LEU A 334 8.27 -9.80 13.44
C LEU A 334 7.80 -11.24 13.22
N LEU A 335 7.15 -11.54 12.10
CA LEU A 335 6.97 -12.93 11.68
C LEU A 335 8.26 -13.42 11.04
N ASP A 336 8.99 -14.26 11.75
CA ASP A 336 10.18 -14.95 11.27
C ASP A 336 9.83 -16.19 10.45
N LYS A 337 10.71 -16.53 9.50
CA LYS A 337 10.52 -17.66 8.59
C LYS A 337 10.42 -19.03 9.25
N GLN A 338 10.99 -19.23 10.44
CA GLN A 338 11.10 -20.52 11.12
C GLN A 338 10.41 -20.52 12.50
N HIS A 339 10.47 -19.40 13.20
CA HIS A 339 10.15 -19.35 14.62
C HIS A 339 8.76 -18.78 14.93
N GLY A 340 8.01 -18.36 13.89
CA GLY A 340 6.74 -17.66 14.05
C GLY A 340 6.94 -16.20 14.45
N ILE A 341 6.06 -15.65 15.29
CA ILE A 341 6.23 -14.28 15.80
C ILE A 341 7.40 -14.24 16.78
N VAL A 342 8.38 -13.39 16.48
CA VAL A 342 9.56 -13.12 17.31
C VAL A 342 9.43 -11.72 17.90
N CYS A 343 9.52 -11.62 19.23
CA CYS A 343 9.69 -10.34 19.91
C CYS A 343 11.17 -10.12 20.19
N PHE A 344 11.68 -8.93 19.84
CA PHE A 344 13.07 -8.56 20.13
C PHE A 344 13.15 -7.07 20.50
N ASN A 345 14.26 -6.68 21.13
CA ASN A 345 14.55 -5.28 21.40
C ASN A 345 15.14 -4.60 20.16
N LEU A 346 14.54 -3.49 19.72
CA LEU A 346 14.93 -2.79 18.48
C LEU A 346 16.41 -2.43 18.47
N ILE A 347 16.89 -1.78 19.54
CA ILE A 347 18.25 -1.20 19.57
C ILE A 347 19.33 -2.29 19.66
N THR A 348 19.09 -3.35 20.42
CA THR A 348 20.10 -4.39 20.69
C THR A 348 19.99 -5.61 19.79
N GLY A 349 18.89 -5.78 19.04
CA GLY A 349 18.62 -6.99 18.25
C GLY A 349 18.31 -8.23 19.10
N LYS A 350 18.35 -8.15 20.43
CA LYS A 350 18.21 -9.32 21.32
C LYS A 350 16.77 -9.84 21.32
N VAL A 351 16.62 -11.10 20.92
CA VAL A 351 15.36 -11.86 20.99
C VAL A 351 14.94 -12.04 22.45
N ARG A 352 13.64 -11.84 22.69
CA ARG A 352 12.97 -12.03 23.99
C ARG A 352 12.24 -13.36 24.05
N TRP A 353 11.44 -13.63 23.03
CA TRP A 353 10.62 -14.83 22.92
C TRP A 353 10.19 -15.06 21.48
N THR A 354 9.73 -16.29 21.21
CA THR A 354 9.03 -16.66 19.97
C THR A 354 7.66 -17.24 20.33
N ASP A 355 6.66 -17.02 19.51
CA ASP A 355 5.33 -17.62 19.69
C ASP A 355 5.32 -19.12 19.35
N LYS A 356 6.43 -19.63 18.80
CA LYS A 356 6.61 -21.02 18.37
C LYS A 356 5.65 -21.44 17.26
N ASN A 357 5.27 -20.51 16.38
CA ASN A 357 4.32 -20.71 15.27
C ASN A 357 2.87 -20.93 15.75
N GLN A 358 2.46 -20.24 16.82
CA GLN A 358 1.06 -20.26 17.28
C GLN A 358 0.15 -19.42 16.38
N LEU A 359 0.61 -18.26 15.91
CA LEU A 359 -0.19 -17.38 15.07
C LEU A 359 -0.48 -17.99 13.68
N THR A 360 0.58 -18.45 13.03
CA THR A 360 0.57 -19.01 11.68
C THR A 360 1.24 -20.38 11.71
N PRO A 361 0.65 -21.42 11.08
CA PRO A 361 1.28 -22.74 10.99
C PRO A 361 2.68 -22.66 10.36
N ARG A 362 3.54 -23.63 10.72
CA ARG A 362 4.86 -23.77 10.09
C ARG A 362 4.71 -24.03 8.60
N GLY A 363 5.46 -23.31 7.80
CA GLY A 363 5.47 -23.46 6.35
C GLY A 363 6.71 -22.86 5.71
N ARG A 364 6.89 -23.11 4.41
CA ARG A 364 8.06 -22.60 3.67
C ARG A 364 8.06 -21.09 3.53
N ASN A 365 6.91 -20.43 3.52
CA ASN A 365 6.77 -18.98 3.33
C ASN A 365 5.68 -18.44 4.28
N PRO A 366 5.95 -18.35 5.59
CA PRO A 366 4.94 -17.88 6.52
C PRO A 366 4.55 -16.43 6.19
N GLN A 367 3.26 -16.16 6.20
CA GLN A 367 2.70 -14.84 5.94
C GLN A 367 1.65 -14.52 7.01
N ALA A 368 1.69 -13.28 7.47
CA ALA A 368 0.61 -12.67 8.21
C ALA A 368 0.69 -11.16 8.09
N THR A 369 -0.45 -10.50 7.97
CA THR A 369 -0.54 -9.05 8.04
C THR A 369 -0.74 -8.66 9.50
N LEU A 370 0.13 -7.83 10.06
CA LEU A 370 0.05 -7.39 11.45
C LEU A 370 -0.41 -5.93 11.53
N VAL A 371 -1.47 -5.67 12.31
CA VAL A 371 -2.07 -4.34 12.51
C VAL A 371 -2.34 -4.09 13.99
N TRP A 372 -1.82 -3.01 14.55
CA TRP A 372 -2.16 -2.60 15.92
C TRP A 372 -3.62 -2.18 16.02
N VAL A 373 -4.30 -2.61 17.09
CA VAL A 373 -5.63 -2.10 17.46
C VAL A 373 -5.44 -0.95 18.44
N ASN A 374 -5.81 0.26 18.02
CA ASN A 374 -5.67 1.49 18.82
C ASN A 374 -4.24 1.65 19.38
N ASN A 375 -4.08 2.42 20.46
CA ASN A 375 -2.82 2.50 21.19
C ASN A 375 -2.76 1.43 22.30
N SER A 376 -3.02 0.16 21.95
CA SER A 376 -3.08 -0.95 22.92
C SER A 376 -1.98 -1.99 22.70
N GLU A 377 -2.01 -3.09 23.45
CA GLU A 377 -1.15 -4.27 23.20
C GLU A 377 -1.77 -5.28 22.23
N HIS A 378 -2.98 -5.01 21.73
CA HIS A 378 -3.71 -5.92 20.87
C HIS A 378 -3.39 -5.67 19.39
N ALA A 379 -3.27 -6.75 18.63
CA ALA A 379 -3.10 -6.71 17.19
C ALA A 379 -4.12 -7.60 16.49
N MET A 380 -4.58 -7.14 15.32
CA MET A 380 -5.31 -7.92 14.33
C MET A 380 -4.30 -8.51 13.35
N CYS A 381 -4.37 -9.83 13.18
CA CYS A 381 -3.44 -10.60 12.38
C CYS A 381 -4.19 -11.47 11.37
N LEU A 382 -4.15 -11.14 10.08
CA LEU A 382 -4.66 -12.03 9.02
C LEU A 382 -3.52 -12.92 8.56
N ASN A 383 -3.59 -14.23 8.82
CA ASN A 383 -2.56 -15.18 8.40
C ASN A 383 -2.77 -15.71 6.97
N ALA A 384 -1.78 -16.42 6.44
CA ALA A 384 -1.82 -17.01 5.11
C ALA A 384 -2.99 -17.97 4.88
N GLU A 385 -3.49 -18.59 5.96
CA GLU A 385 -4.65 -19.47 5.94
C GLU A 385 -5.97 -18.68 5.95
N GLY A 386 -5.96 -17.35 5.79
CA GLY A 386 -7.17 -16.54 5.74
C GLY A 386 -7.92 -16.43 7.07
N GLU A 387 -7.24 -16.72 8.18
CA GLU A 387 -7.77 -16.57 9.53
C GLU A 387 -7.39 -15.20 10.08
N LEU A 388 -8.38 -14.45 10.53
CA LEU A 388 -8.18 -13.26 11.35
C LEU A 388 -8.02 -13.69 12.81
N VAL A 389 -6.84 -13.42 13.36
CA VAL A 389 -6.46 -13.75 14.73
C VAL A 389 -6.31 -12.45 15.51
N VAL A 390 -6.93 -12.39 16.68
CA VAL A 390 -6.72 -11.32 17.66
C VAL A 390 -5.69 -11.81 18.66
N THR A 391 -4.61 -11.06 18.82
CA THR A 391 -3.52 -11.40 19.75
C THR A 391 -3.17 -10.22 20.63
N SER A 392 -2.63 -10.50 21.81
CA SER A 392 -1.87 -9.54 22.60
C SER A 392 -0.37 -9.79 22.42
N LEU A 393 0.35 -8.74 22.03
CA LEU A 393 1.79 -8.74 21.81
C LEU A 393 2.46 -7.89 22.88
N ARG A 394 3.14 -8.55 23.82
CA ARG A 394 3.84 -7.90 24.95
C ARG A 394 5.31 -8.30 24.99
N PRO A 395 6.20 -7.49 25.58
CA PRO A 395 7.58 -7.91 25.82
C PRO A 395 7.70 -9.20 26.64
N THR A 396 6.67 -9.53 27.44
CA THR A 396 6.60 -10.73 28.27
C THR A 396 6.06 -11.97 27.55
N GLY A 397 5.37 -11.82 26.42
CA GLY A 397 4.87 -12.97 25.66
C GLY A 397 3.81 -12.64 24.62
N TYR A 398 3.42 -13.69 23.89
CA TYR A 398 2.29 -13.75 22.97
C TYR A 398 1.09 -14.37 23.68
N ASN A 399 -0.11 -13.82 23.46
CA ASN A 399 -1.36 -14.45 23.88
C ASN A 399 -2.42 -14.32 22.78
N GLU A 400 -2.88 -15.44 22.24
CA GLU A 400 -4.04 -15.47 21.35
C GLU A 400 -5.32 -15.24 22.13
N ILE A 401 -6.17 -14.35 21.63
CA ILE A 401 -7.46 -13.98 22.24
C ILE A 401 -8.58 -14.64 21.46
N SER A 402 -8.55 -14.59 20.13
CA SER A 402 -9.62 -15.10 19.28
C SER A 402 -9.14 -15.37 17.86
N ARG A 403 -9.84 -16.25 17.15
CA ARG A 403 -9.54 -16.65 15.78
C ARG A 403 -10.83 -16.87 14.99
N HIS A 404 -10.87 -16.38 13.76
CA HIS A 404 -12.00 -16.57 12.86
C HIS A 404 -11.55 -16.63 11.40
N LYS A 405 -12.03 -17.61 10.63
CA LYS A 405 -11.74 -17.77 9.20
C LYS A 405 -12.57 -16.75 8.39
N LEU A 406 -11.91 -15.86 7.64
CA LEU A 406 -12.56 -14.89 6.77
C LEU A 406 -12.61 -15.35 5.31
N VAL A 407 -11.47 -15.86 4.83
CA VAL A 407 -11.21 -16.24 3.44
C VAL A 407 -10.36 -17.50 3.41
N ASP A 408 -10.12 -18.04 2.21
CA ASP A 408 -9.17 -19.12 2.03
C ASP A 408 -7.74 -18.57 1.95
N PHE A 409 -6.81 -19.31 1.34
CA PHE A 409 -5.41 -18.92 1.31
C PHE A 409 -5.23 -17.50 0.75
N THR A 410 -4.49 -16.65 1.45
CA THR A 410 -4.30 -15.26 1.03
C THR A 410 -2.95 -14.69 1.42
N TRP A 411 -2.39 -13.87 0.53
CA TRP A 411 -1.29 -12.95 0.85
C TRP A 411 -1.73 -11.48 0.76
N ALA A 412 -3.01 -11.24 0.45
CA ALA A 412 -3.55 -9.89 0.31
C ALA A 412 -3.67 -9.21 1.67
N HIS A 413 -3.39 -7.91 1.68
CA HIS A 413 -3.54 -7.11 2.90
C HIS A 413 -5.00 -6.72 3.14
N PRO A 414 -5.54 -6.95 4.35
CA PRO A 414 -6.89 -6.52 4.69
C PRO A 414 -6.93 -5.00 4.89
N ALA A 415 -8.15 -4.47 4.89
CA ALA A 415 -8.45 -3.11 5.32
C ALA A 415 -9.42 -3.12 6.49
N TYR A 416 -9.27 -2.14 7.39
CA TYR A 416 -10.13 -1.96 8.55
C TYR A 416 -10.77 -0.57 8.51
N SER A 417 -12.08 -0.48 8.74
CA SER A 417 -12.81 0.79 8.60
C SER A 417 -14.05 0.78 9.49
N GLY A 418 -14.05 1.57 10.57
CA GLY A 418 -15.06 1.44 11.63
C GLY A 418 -14.94 0.06 12.29
N ASP A 419 -16.06 -0.65 12.42
CA ASP A 419 -16.17 -2.03 12.91
C ASP A 419 -16.05 -3.10 11.80
N LEU A 420 -15.76 -2.70 10.55
CA LEU A 420 -15.68 -3.60 9.42
C LEU A 420 -14.22 -3.99 9.11
N VAL A 421 -14.04 -5.26 8.74
CA VAL A 421 -12.81 -5.78 8.14
C VAL A 421 -13.10 -6.30 6.73
N PHE A 422 -12.27 -5.90 5.78
CA PHE A 422 -12.32 -6.35 4.39
C PHE A 422 -11.12 -7.24 4.12
N ALA A 423 -11.37 -8.42 3.58
CA ALA A 423 -10.35 -9.40 3.23
C ALA A 423 -10.67 -10.03 1.89
N ARG A 424 -9.67 -10.64 1.25
CA ARG A 424 -9.85 -11.35 -0.01
C ARG A 424 -8.93 -12.56 -0.11
N ASP A 425 -9.29 -13.48 -0.97
CA ASP A 425 -8.40 -14.49 -1.54
C ASP A 425 -8.42 -14.36 -3.08
N ASP A 426 -8.10 -15.44 -3.80
CA ASP A 426 -8.08 -15.44 -5.26
C ASP A 426 -9.46 -15.48 -5.93
N GLU A 427 -10.54 -15.70 -5.18
CA GLU A 427 -11.89 -15.93 -5.74
C GLU A 427 -12.95 -14.99 -5.15
N LYS A 428 -12.75 -14.49 -3.94
CA LYS A 428 -13.74 -13.66 -3.24
C LYS A 428 -13.13 -12.49 -2.48
N LEU A 429 -13.86 -11.38 -2.51
CA LEU A 429 -13.74 -10.26 -1.57
C LEU A 429 -14.87 -10.38 -0.55
N VAL A 430 -14.56 -10.22 0.73
CA VAL A 430 -15.53 -10.34 1.83
C VAL A 430 -15.48 -9.11 2.73
N CYS A 431 -16.62 -8.80 3.34
CA CYS A 431 -16.73 -7.86 4.45
C CYS A 431 -17.27 -8.61 5.66
N PHE A 432 -16.55 -8.53 6.77
CA PHE A 432 -17.02 -9.00 8.07
C PHE A 432 -17.18 -7.81 9.02
N ARG A 433 -18.21 -7.88 9.87
CA ARG A 433 -18.40 -6.98 10.99
C ARG A 433 -17.80 -7.60 12.24
N ILE A 434 -16.88 -6.88 12.87
CA ILE A 434 -16.34 -7.23 14.17
C ILE A 434 -17.37 -6.82 15.24
N PRO A 435 -17.71 -7.69 16.21
CA PRO A 435 -18.75 -7.38 17.18
C PRO A 435 -18.42 -6.15 18.03
N THR A 436 -19.45 -5.41 18.44
CA THR A 436 -19.34 -4.28 19.36
C THR A 436 -20.23 -4.50 20.57
N LYS A 437 -19.79 -4.06 21.76
CA LYS A 437 -20.66 -4.01 22.94
C LYS A 437 -21.81 -3.05 22.64
N VAL A 438 -23.04 -3.55 22.72
CA VAL A 438 -24.22 -2.68 22.81
C VAL A 438 -24.11 -1.94 24.12
N SER A 439 -24.06 -0.60 24.09
CA SER A 439 -24.25 0.18 25.31
C SER A 439 -25.64 -0.18 25.83
N SER A 440 -25.73 -0.82 26.99
CA SER A 440 -27.01 -0.94 27.67
C SER A 440 -27.53 0.49 27.88
N SER A 441 -28.58 0.86 27.14
CA SER A 441 -29.33 2.07 27.43
C SER A 441 -29.86 1.92 28.85
N LYS A 442 -29.29 2.71 29.77
CA LYS A 442 -29.88 2.90 31.09
C LYS A 442 -31.15 3.74 30.98
#